data_AF-A0A831LGM0-F1
#
_entry.id   AF-A0A831LGM0-F1
#
_cell.length_a   1.000
_cell.length_b   1.000
_cell.length_c   1.000
_cell.angle_alpha   90.00
_cell.angle_beta   90.00
_cell.angle_gamma   90.00
#
_symmetry.space_group_name_H-M   'P 1'
#
loop_
_entity.id
_entity.type
_entity.pdbx_description
1 polymer ?
#
loop_
_entity_poly.entity_id
_entity_poly.type
_entity_poly.pdbx_seq_one_letter_code
_entity_poly.pdbx_strand_id
1 'polypeptide(L)' 'GPYISFKKKNYKIPKKLKAEELSLEDCRKIISEAPEPKTKRARKKK' A
#
# COMPACT_ATOMS: atom_id res chain seq x y z
N GLY A 1 -10.18 -0.16 -3.07
CA GLY A 1 -9.47 0.49 -1.95
C GLY A 1 -8.23 1.17 -2.50
N PRO A 2 -7.76 2.27 -1.92
CA PRO A 2 -6.64 3.04 -2.47
C PRO A 2 -5.33 2.26 -2.42
N TYR A 3 -4.52 2.40 -3.48
CA TYR A 3 -3.22 1.75 -3.64
C TYR A 3 -2.18 2.74 -4.18
N ILE A 4 -0.93 2.56 -3.77
CA ILE A 4 0.24 3.24 -4.35
C ILE A 4 1.01 2.20 -5.16
N SER A 5 1.28 2.52 -6.43
CA SER A 5 2.15 1.73 -7.30
C SER A 5 3.52 2.40 -7.34
N PHE A 6 4.55 1.77 -6.78
CA PHE A 6 5.91 2.31 -6.77
C PHE A 6 6.92 1.21 -7.04
N LYS A 7 7.83 1.43 -8.02
CA LYS A 7 8.85 0.45 -8.47
C LYS A 7 8.30 -0.97 -8.67
N LYS A 8 7.20 -1.11 -9.42
CA LYS A 8 6.49 -2.39 -9.67
C LYS A 8 5.96 -3.11 -8.41
N LYS A 9 5.96 -2.45 -7.24
CA LYS A 9 5.33 -2.94 -6.02
C LYS A 9 4.02 -2.17 -5.78
N ASN A 10 2.99 -2.89 -5.32
CA ASN A 10 1.72 -2.29 -4.90
C ASN A 10 1.64 -2.23 -3.38
N TYR A 11 1.55 -1.01 -2.85
CA TYR A 11 1.38 -0.71 -1.44
C TYR A 11 -0.07 -0.35 -1.18
N LYS A 12 -0.66 -0.94 -0.14
CA LYS A 12 -2.04 -0.67 0.24
C LYS A 12 -2.08 0.55 1.16
N ILE A 13 -2.77 1.60 0.75
CA ILE A 13 -2.96 2.77 1.62
C ILE A 13 -3.92 2.37 2.76
N PRO A 14 -3.56 2.64 4.02
CA PRO A 14 -4.47 2.48 5.15
C PRO A 14 -5.74 3.30 4.92
N LYS A 15 -6.92 2.73 5.21
CA LYS A 15 -8.23 3.42 5.01
C LYS A 15 -8.37 4.75 5.80
N LYS A 16 -7.46 5.00 6.75
CA LYS A 16 -7.41 6.23 7.56
C LYS A 16 -6.81 7.41 6.77
N LEU A 17 -6.11 7.12 5.67
CA LEU A 17 -5.46 8.10 4.80
C LEU A 17 -6.15 8.07 3.43
N LYS A 18 -6.56 9.23 2.91
CA LYS A 18 -7.16 9.37 1.58
C LYS A 18 -6.06 9.55 0.54
N ALA A 19 -6.13 8.79 -0.55
CA ALA A 19 -5.14 8.84 -1.62
C ALA A 19 -4.99 10.23 -2.26
N GLU A 20 -6.09 11.00 -2.33
CA GLU A 20 -6.11 12.35 -2.92
C GLU A 20 -5.47 13.42 -2.04
N GLU A 21 -5.37 13.21 -0.72
CA GLU A 21 -4.80 14.18 0.22
C GLU A 21 -3.31 13.90 0.51
N LEU A 22 -2.76 12.79 0.00
CA LEU A 22 -1.37 12.41 0.23
C LEU A 22 -0.43 13.19 -0.69
N SER A 23 0.49 13.94 -0.10
CA SER A 23 1.59 14.56 -0.84
C SER A 23 2.63 13.51 -1.25
N LEU A 24 3.58 13.90 -2.10
CA LEU A 24 4.68 13.03 -2.53
C LEU A 24 5.50 12.51 -1.34
N GLU A 25 5.64 13.32 -0.30
CA GLU A 25 6.33 12.96 0.94
C GLU A 25 5.57 11.91 1.74
N ASP A 26 4.24 12.05 1.87
CA ASP A 26 3.41 11.07 2.55
C ASP A 26 3.33 9.76 1.78
N CYS A 27 3.27 9.81 0.44
CA CYS A 27 3.38 8.62 -0.38
C CYS A 27 4.70 7.87 -0.12
N ARG A 28 5.82 8.60 -0.03
CA ARG A 28 7.14 8.02 0.31
C ARG A 28 7.17 7.43 1.72
N LYS A 29 6.61 8.14 2.71
CA LYS A 29 6.49 7.61 4.09
C LYS A 29 5.65 6.34 4.11
N ILE A 30 4.52 6.31 3.44
CA ILE A 30 3.67 5.12 3.34
C ILE A 30 4.41 3.97 2.65
N ILE A 31 5.17 4.23 1.58
CA ILE A 31 5.98 3.18 0.93
C ILE A 31 7.07 2.65 1.87
N SER A 32 7.65 3.52 2.69
CA SER A 32 8.73 3.19 3.64
C SER A 32 8.23 2.48 4.91
N GLU A 33 7.08 2.89 5.43
CA GLU A 33 6.42 2.29 6.60
C GLU A 33 5.57 1.07 6.24
N ALA A 34 5.05 1.01 5.01
CA ALA A 34 4.28 -0.15 4.58
C ALA A 34 5.22 -1.36 4.57
N PRO A 35 4.93 -2.38 5.38
CA PRO A 35 5.70 -3.61 5.33
C PRO A 35 5.61 -4.16 3.90
N GLU A 36 6.72 -4.71 3.41
CA GLU A 36 6.80 -5.29 2.07
C GLU A 36 5.53 -6.06 1.74
N PRO A 37 5.00 -5.97 0.50
CA PRO A 37 3.73 -6.57 0.15
C PRO A 37 3.79 -8.04 0.54
N LYS A 38 3.19 -8.37 1.69
CA LYS A 38 3.08 -9.74 2.16
C LYS A 38 2.27 -10.40 1.06
N THR A 39 2.95 -11.16 0.20
CA THR A 39 2.31 -12.04 -0.77
C THR A 39 1.19 -12.72 -0.01
N LYS A 40 -0.06 -12.33 -0.32
CA LYS A 40 -1.19 -12.79 0.47
C LYS A 40 -1.19 -14.29 0.27
N ARG A 41 -0.84 -15.04 1.32
CA ARG A 41 -0.95 -16.49 1.35
C ARG A 41 -2.27 -16.85 0.71
N ALA A 42 -2.21 -17.59 -0.39
CA ALA A 42 -3.36 -18.02 -1.14
C ALA A 42 -4.40 -18.55 -0.14
N ARG A 43 -5.59 -17.96 -0.15
CA ARG A 43 -6.71 -18.45 0.66
C ARG A 43 -6.97 -19.87 0.17
N LYS A 44 -6.52 -20.87 0.93
CA LYS A 44 -6.79 -22.28 0.65
C LYS A 44 -8.31 -22.41 0.67
N LYS A 45 -8.92 -22.53 -0.52
CA LYS A 45 -10.33 -22.88 -0.65
C LYS A 45 -10.51 -24.22 0.07
N LYS A 46 -11.43 -24.26 1.03
CA LYS A 46 -11.96 -25.49 1.61
C LYS A 46 -13.37 -25.64 1.05
#